data_AF-A0A4Z0BSF8-F1
#
_entry.id   AF-A0A4Z0BSF8-F1
#
_cell.length_a   1.000
_cell.length_b   1.000
_cell.length_c   1.000
_cell.angle_alpha   90.00
_cell.angle_beta   90.00
_cell.angle_gamma   90.00
#
_symmetry.space_group_name_H-M   'P 1'
#
loop_
_entity.id
_entity.type
_entity.pdbx_description
1 polymer ?
#
loop_
_entity_poly.entity_id
_entity_poly.type
_entity_poly.pdbx_seq_one_letter_code
_entity_poly.pdbx_strand_id
1 'polypeptide(L)' 'MAATDLQKLFDNWREADAAAREAEREVQAAYMKFMDGKGEPPSRELQLRVRVLRRAATDRLTCALTAADKSVGKTPPF' A
#
# COMPACT_ATOMS: atom_id res chain seq x y z
N MET A 1 10.31 1.80 -25.20
CA MET A 1 10.51 2.39 -23.86
C MET A 1 9.29 2.27 -22.91
N ALA A 2 8.21 1.53 -23.24
CA ALA A 2 7.00 1.48 -22.40
C ALA A 2 7.05 0.50 -21.20
N ALA A 3 7.86 -0.55 -21.25
CA ALA A 3 7.91 -1.57 -20.19
C ALA A 3 8.52 -1.04 -18.87
N THR A 4 9.42 -0.06 -18.96
CA THR A 4 10.11 0.54 -17.81
C THR A 4 9.22 1.45 -16.97
N ASP A 5 8.21 2.10 -17.56
CA ASP A 5 7.35 3.04 -16.85
C ASP A 5 6.28 2.31 -16.04
N LEU A 6 5.75 1.20 -16.57
CA LEU A 6 4.84 0.33 -15.84
C LEU A 6 5.53 -0.30 -14.63
N GLN A 7 6.77 -0.79 -14.82
CA GLN A 7 7.55 -1.39 -13.75
C GLN A 7 7.76 -0.40 -12.59
N LYS A 8 8.14 0.85 -12.89
CA LYS A 8 8.28 1.92 -11.89
C LYS A 8 6.99 2.20 -11.13
N LEU A 9 5.83 2.18 -11.79
CA LEU A 9 4.54 2.39 -11.12
C LEU A 9 4.23 1.28 -10.11
N PHE A 10 4.52 0.03 -10.46
CA PHE A 10 4.38 -1.09 -9.53
C PHE A 10 5.43 -1.06 -8.42
N ASP A 11 6.66 -0.66 -8.70
CA ASP A 11 7.71 -0.52 -7.67
C ASP A 11 7.31 0.57 -6.65
N ASN A 12 6.81 1.72 -7.10
CA ASN A 12 6.27 2.78 -6.24
C ASN A 12 5.09 2.29 -5.37
N TRP A 13 4.23 1.42 -5.93
CA TRP A 13 3.17 0.79 -5.15
C TRP A 13 3.73 -0.15 -4.08
N ARG A 14 4.70 -1.00 -4.42
CA ARG A 14 5.32 -1.94 -3.46
C ARG A 14 5.97 -1.21 -2.29
N GLU A 15 6.68 -0.11 -2.55
CA GLU A 15 7.27 0.71 -1.49
C GLU A 15 6.21 1.29 -0.55
N ALA A 16 5.11 1.81 -1.11
CA ALA A 16 4.01 2.32 -0.31
C ALA A 16 3.28 1.21 0.48
N ASP A 17 3.11 0.02 -0.11
CA ASP A 17 2.53 -1.14 0.56
C ASP A 17 3.42 -1.66 1.69
N ALA A 18 4.74 -1.67 1.50
CA ALA A 18 5.70 -2.05 2.53
C ALA A 18 5.61 -1.12 3.75
N ALA A 19 5.58 0.20 3.52
CA ALA A 19 5.42 1.19 4.59
C ALA A 19 4.07 1.01 5.32
N ALA A 20 2.98 0.72 4.59
CA ALA A 20 1.67 0.47 5.20
C ALA A 20 1.69 -0.80 6.08
N ARG A 21 2.33 -1.88 5.62
CA ARG A 21 2.46 -3.14 6.38
C ARG A 21 3.31 -2.97 7.63
N GLU A 22 4.35 -2.16 7.58
CA GLU A 22 5.18 -1.87 8.75
C GLU A 22 4.36 -1.18 9.84
N ALA A 23 3.63 -0.12 9.49
CA ALA A 23 2.75 0.57 10.42
C ALA A 23 1.63 -0.34 10.97
N GLU A 24 1.10 -1.27 10.17
CA GLU A 24 0.14 -2.27 10.65
C GLU A 24 0.74 -3.25 11.65
N ARG A 25 1.99 -3.68 11.44
CA ARG A 25 2.70 -4.52 12.40
C ARG A 25 2.91 -3.78 13.72
N GLU A 26 3.20 -2.48 13.68
CA GLU A 26 3.28 -1.66 14.89
C GLU A 26 1.93 -1.64 15.65
N VAL A 27 0.81 -1.42 14.94
CA VAL A 27 -0.54 -1.47 15.53
C VAL A 27 -0.82 -2.85 16.12
N GLN A 28 -0.51 -3.91 15.38
CA GLN A 28 -0.76 -5.28 15.81
C GLN A 28 0.07 -5.63 17.05
N ALA A 29 1.34 -5.23 17.08
CA ALA A 29 2.21 -5.44 18.23
C ALA A 29 1.72 -4.66 19.47
N ALA A 30 1.27 -3.42 19.30
CA ALA A 30 0.67 -2.63 20.38
C ALA A 30 -0.62 -3.29 20.89
N TYR A 31 -1.47 -3.77 19.99
CA TYR A 31 -2.70 -4.46 20.35
C TYR A 31 -2.43 -5.77 21.09
N MET A 32 -1.46 -6.58 20.65
CA MET A 32 -1.06 -7.81 21.36
C MET A 32 -0.58 -7.49 22.78
N LYS A 33 0.28 -6.47 22.96
CA LYS A 33 0.73 -6.04 24.29
C LYS A 33 -0.41 -5.58 25.19
N PHE A 34 -1.38 -4.86 24.62
CA PHE A 34 -2.58 -4.43 25.35
C PHE A 34 -3.44 -5.63 25.79
N MET A 35 -3.67 -6.59 24.90
CA MET A 35 -4.41 -7.82 25.21
C MET A 35 -3.72 -8.66 26.30
N ASP A 36 -2.40 -8.64 26.34
CA ASP A 36 -1.61 -9.27 27.41
C ASP A 36 -1.61 -8.48 28.74
N GLY A 37 -2.28 -7.32 28.80
CA GLY A 37 -2.30 -6.43 29.96
C GLY A 37 -0.98 -5.69 30.22
N LYS A 38 -0.06 -5.68 29.24
CA LYS A 38 1.32 -5.18 29.37
C LYS A 38 1.57 -3.85 28.65
N GLY A 39 0.53 -3.08 28.35
CA GLY A 39 0.66 -1.79 27.69
C GLY A 39 -0.67 -1.11 27.42
N GLU A 40 -0.60 0.01 26.72
CA GLU A 40 -1.76 0.77 26.25
C GLU A 40 -2.24 0.27 24.89
N PRO A 41 -3.54 0.45 24.56
CA PRO A 41 -4.04 0.13 23.23
C PRO A 41 -3.35 1.00 22.16
N PRO A 42 -3.33 0.55 20.89
CA PRO A 42 -2.72 1.32 19.81
C PRO A 42 -3.32 2.72 19.70
N SER A 43 -2.46 3.74 19.66
CA SER A 43 -2.90 5.13 19.67
C SER A 43 -3.75 5.47 18.43
N ARG A 44 -4.66 6.44 18.59
CA ARG A 44 -5.49 6.94 17.48
C ARG A 44 -4.62 7.48 16.34
N GLU A 45 -3.50 8.12 16.66
CA GLU A 45 -2.55 8.63 15.68
C GLU A 45 -1.93 7.50 14.86
N LEU A 46 -1.51 6.41 15.50
CA LEU A 46 -0.94 5.25 14.82
C LEU A 46 -1.97 4.58 13.89
N GLN A 47 -3.21 4.45 14.35
CA GLN A 47 -4.31 3.93 13.52
C GLN A 47 -4.61 4.84 12.32
N LEU A 48 -4.58 6.17 12.52
CA LEU A 48 -4.73 7.15 11.44
C LEU A 48 -3.57 7.05 10.44
N ARG A 49 -2.33 6.88 10.91
CA ARG A 49 -1.15 6.69 10.06
C ARG A 49 -1.29 5.47 9.17
N VAL A 50 -1.71 4.32 9.72
CA VAL A 50 -2.01 3.11 8.93
C VAL A 50 -3.05 3.40 7.86
N ARG A 51 -4.16 4.06 8.22
CA ARG A 51 -5.22 4.40 7.26
C ARG A 51 -4.72 5.27 6.11
N VAL A 52 -3.92 6.29 6.41
CA VAL A 52 -3.34 7.19 5.41
C VAL A 52 -2.39 6.43 4.48
N LEU A 53 -1.49 5.61 5.04
CA LEU A 53 -0.54 4.82 4.26
C LEU A 53 -1.26 3.79 3.37
N ARG A 54 -2.28 3.12 3.89
CA ARG A 54 -3.10 2.18 3.13
C ARG A 54 -3.82 2.85 1.97
N ARG A 55 -4.43 4.01 2.21
CA ARG A 55 -5.06 4.79 1.15
C ARG A 55 -4.04 5.15 0.06
N ALA A 56 -2.87 5.64 0.46
CA ALA A 56 -1.82 6.02 -0.47
C ALA A 56 -1.24 4.83 -1.25
N ALA A 57 -1.20 3.62 -0.68
CA ALA A 57 -0.82 2.40 -1.39
C ALA A 57 -1.90 2.00 -2.40
N THR A 58 -3.18 2.03 -2.01
CA THR A 58 -4.32 1.74 -2.91
C THR A 58 -4.39 2.71 -4.08
N ASP A 59 -4.19 4.01 -3.84
CA ASP A 59 -4.18 5.03 -4.89
C ASP A 59 -3.06 4.74 -5.92
N ARG A 60 -1.85 4.40 -5.44
CA ARG A 60 -0.73 4.02 -6.32
C ARG A 60 -0.98 2.74 -7.10
N LEU A 61 -1.58 1.73 -6.47
CA LEU A 61 -1.98 0.51 -7.16
C LEU A 61 -2.99 0.81 -8.27
N THR A 62 -3.98 1.65 -7.98
CA THR A 62 -5.01 2.06 -8.95
C THR A 62 -4.37 2.76 -10.16
N CYS A 63 -3.40 3.64 -9.93
CA CYS A 63 -2.62 4.26 -11.02
C CYS A 63 -1.86 3.21 -11.85
N ALA A 64 -1.18 2.26 -11.21
CA ALA A 64 -0.42 1.20 -11.89
C ALA A 64 -1.34 0.31 -12.75
N LEU A 65 -2.48 -0.12 -12.20
CA LEU A 65 -3.46 -0.94 -12.91
C LEU A 65 -4.10 -0.17 -14.08
N THR A 66 -4.45 1.10 -13.89
CA THR A 66 -5.00 1.94 -14.97
C THR A 66 -4.00 2.13 -16.11
N ALA A 67 -2.72 2.27 -15.79
CA ALA A 67 -1.66 2.35 -16.79
C ALA A 67 -1.47 1.01 -17.53
N ALA A 68 -1.58 -0.11 -16.82
CA ALA A 68 -1.51 -1.45 -17.41
C ALA A 68 -2.66 -1.68 -18.40
N ASP A 69 -3.89 -1.35 -18.02
CA ASP A 69 -5.08 -1.52 -18.86
C ASP A 69 -4.97 -0.75 -20.18
N LYS A 70 -4.51 0.51 -20.12
CA LYS A 70 -4.24 1.34 -21.32
C LYS A 70 -3.14 0.79 -22.22
N SER A 71 -2.24 -0.03 -21.68
CA SER A 71 -1.18 -0.67 -22.46
C SER A 71 -1.66 -1.90 -23.23
N VAL A 72 -2.72 -2.57 -22.74
CA VAL A 72 -3.30 -3.78 -23.35
C VAL A 72 -4.27 -3.45 -24.50
N GLY A 73 -5.01 -2.33 -24.40
CA GLY A 73 -5.96 -1.87 -25.43
C GLY A 73 -5.35 -1.40 -26.77
N LYS A 74 -4.03 -1.55 -26.97
CA LYS A 74 -3.30 -1.17 -28.20
C LYS A 74 -2.97 -2.37 -29.11
N THR A 75 -3.64 -3.50 -28.94
CA THR A 75 -3.49 -4.62 -29.88
C THR A 75 -4.47 -4.39 -31.04
N PRO A 76 -4.03 -3.95 -32.24
CA PRO A 76 -4.94 -3.85 -33.37
C PRO A 76 -5.47 -5.25 -33.69
N PRO A 77 -6.78 -5.39 -34.01
CA PRO A 77 -7.27 -6.64 -34.56
C PRO A 77 -6.57 -6.85 -35.91
N PHE A 78 -5.94 -8.01 -36.07
CA PHE A 78 -5.56 -8.50 -37.39
C PHE A 78 -6.79 -8.60 -38.29
#